data_AF-A0A7S4RIA9-F1
#
_entry.id   AF-A0A7S4RIA9-F1
#
_cell.length_a   1.000
_cell.length_b   1.000
_cell.length_c   1.000
_cell.angle_alpha   90.00
_cell.angle_beta   90.00
_cell.angle_gamma   90.00
#
_symmetry.space_group_name_H-M   'P 1'
#
loop_
_entity.id
_entity.type
_entity.pdbx_description
1 polymer ?
#
loop_
_entity_poly.entity_id
_entity_poly.type
_entity_poly.pdbx_seq_one_letter_code
_entity_poly.pdbx_strand_id
1 'polypeptide(L)'
;RSASGGARRRPEERHRSRSRSKRRSRQRSRSRSRSRRRLRSPPAAAQPAAAKPPPAADAPWAPAASVAAASMPPPVDMIPTLEAHAQQQPVAAGGLPQGLLEPLITLGVSPAAAISPVAALGNFGGRAAGIGAPGANDAIGAFCRTSAVDQRAEIALRGLPPQLAAEVMAQGPILGVNASAILMVRVHKAEQQNMQPKLALPRPGFFAATFSGDPISTFIATYGVDSSAESALRALPPELQSQVIGDGPLRGLNSSALLMSRIRRVQGGTLAPGPTPTMGGRPFAG
;
A
#
# COMPACT_ATOMS: atom_id res chain seq x y z
N ARG A 1 -45.29 1.15 48.09
CA ARG A 1 -44.10 0.84 48.91
C ARG A 1 -43.42 -0.40 48.36
N SER A 2 -42.42 -0.26 47.49
CA SER A 2 -41.55 -1.36 47.07
C SER A 2 -40.15 -0.80 46.91
N ALA A 3 -39.35 -0.92 47.97
CA ALA A 3 -37.96 -0.50 48.00
C ALA A 3 -37.10 -1.58 47.33
N SER A 4 -36.59 -1.31 46.13
CA SER A 4 -35.61 -2.15 45.45
C SER A 4 -34.23 -1.98 46.09
N GLY A 5 -33.90 -2.87 47.02
CA GLY A 5 -32.57 -2.96 47.65
C GLY A 5 -31.51 -3.44 46.67
N GLY A 6 -30.83 -2.49 46.02
CA GLY A 6 -29.63 -2.76 45.21
C GLY A 6 -28.44 -3.11 46.10
N ALA A 7 -28.21 -4.39 46.33
CA ALA A 7 -27.05 -4.90 47.05
C ALA A 7 -25.75 -4.46 46.35
N ARG A 8 -25.03 -3.53 46.98
CA ARG A 8 -23.71 -3.06 46.56
C ARG A 8 -22.70 -4.22 46.73
N ARG A 9 -22.48 -4.97 45.65
CA ARG A 9 -21.49 -6.07 45.63
C ARG A 9 -20.09 -5.53 45.94
N ARG A 10 -19.41 -6.19 46.89
CA ARG A 10 -18.07 -5.83 47.38
C ARG A 10 -17.04 -5.80 46.22
N PRO A 11 -16.12 -4.82 46.19
CA PRO A 11 -15.15 -4.63 45.10
C PRO A 11 -14.29 -5.86 44.78
N GLU A 12 -13.94 -6.67 45.79
CA GLU A 12 -13.11 -7.87 45.61
C GLU A 12 -13.73 -8.92 44.67
N GLU A 13 -15.06 -9.05 44.68
CA GLU A 13 -15.74 -10.09 43.90
C GLU A 13 -15.69 -9.80 42.38
N ARG A 14 -15.61 -8.51 42.02
CA ARG A 14 -15.44 -8.07 40.62
C ARG A 14 -14.08 -8.47 40.04
N HIS A 15 -13.02 -8.48 40.85
CA HIS A 15 -11.68 -8.88 40.39
C HIS A 15 -11.60 -10.39 40.09
N ARG A 16 -12.19 -11.23 40.95
CA ARG A 16 -12.23 -12.69 40.75
C ARG A 16 -13.03 -13.08 39.50
N SER A 17 -14.13 -12.38 39.21
CA SER A 17 -14.93 -12.55 38.00
C SER A 17 -14.15 -12.24 36.71
N ARG A 18 -13.43 -11.10 36.68
CA ARG A 18 -12.61 -10.71 35.51
C ARG A 18 -11.49 -11.71 35.21
N SER A 19 -10.85 -12.27 36.24
CA SER A 19 -9.80 -13.27 36.07
C SER A 19 -10.31 -14.60 35.50
N ARG A 20 -11.50 -15.06 35.92
CA ARG A 20 -12.15 -16.26 35.35
C ARG A 20 -12.55 -16.07 33.89
N SER A 21 -13.04 -14.88 33.52
CA SER A 21 -13.40 -14.56 32.13
C SER A 21 -12.18 -14.55 31.19
N LYS A 22 -11.06 -13.94 31.62
CA LYS A 22 -9.80 -13.94 30.84
C LYS A 22 -9.23 -15.35 30.61
N ARG A 23 -9.32 -16.26 31.59
CA ARG A 23 -8.90 -17.66 31.43
C ARG A 23 -9.76 -18.42 30.41
N ARG A 24 -11.09 -18.26 30.44
CA ARG A 24 -12.00 -18.90 29.46
C ARG A 24 -11.77 -18.41 28.02
N SER A 25 -11.50 -17.11 27.84
CA SER A 25 -11.18 -16.54 26.51
C SER A 25 -9.89 -17.12 25.90
N ARG A 26 -8.82 -17.24 26.71
CA ARG A 26 -7.55 -17.84 26.27
C ARG A 26 -7.71 -19.32 25.91
N GLN A 27 -8.54 -20.06 26.66
CA GLN A 27 -8.78 -21.48 26.39
C GLN A 27 -9.55 -21.69 25.07
N ARG A 28 -10.57 -20.88 24.78
CA ARG A 28 -11.29 -20.93 23.48
C ARG A 28 -10.39 -20.60 22.28
N SER A 29 -9.47 -19.66 22.44
CA SER A 29 -8.54 -19.26 21.37
C SER A 29 -7.53 -20.36 21.01
N ARG A 30 -7.05 -21.11 22.02
CA ARG A 30 -6.16 -22.27 21.82
C ARG A 30 -6.85 -23.44 21.13
N SER A 31 -8.13 -23.70 21.45
CA SER A 31 -8.90 -24.78 20.79
C SER A 31 -9.16 -24.51 19.30
N ARG A 32 -9.46 -23.26 18.92
CA ARG A 32 -9.65 -22.88 17.51
C ARG A 32 -8.39 -23.01 16.66
N SER A 33 -7.22 -22.73 17.24
CA SER A 33 -5.94 -22.84 16.53
C SER A 33 -5.56 -24.30 16.25
N ARG A 34 -5.89 -25.24 17.14
CA ARG A 34 -5.66 -26.68 16.91
C ARG A 34 -6.59 -27.28 15.84
N SER A 35 -7.84 -26.81 15.77
CA SER A 35 -8.80 -27.28 14.77
C SER A 35 -8.39 -26.87 13.35
N ARG A 36 -7.88 -25.65 13.14
CA ARG A 36 -7.38 -25.21 11.83
C ARG A 36 -6.13 -25.95 11.35
N ARG A 37 -5.29 -26.46 12.26
CA ARG A 37 -4.10 -27.23 11.88
C ARG A 37 -4.45 -28.63 11.37
N ARG A 38 -5.59 -29.21 11.80
CA ARG A 38 -6.04 -30.54 11.33
C ARG A 38 -6.67 -30.51 9.93
N LEU A 39 -7.22 -29.38 9.50
CA LEU A 39 -7.79 -29.22 8.16
C LEU A 39 -6.77 -28.83 7.09
N ARG A 40 -5.50 -28.63 7.47
CA ARG A 40 -4.41 -28.23 6.55
C ARG A 40 -3.34 -29.31 6.38
N SER A 41 -3.62 -30.53 6.81
CA SER A 41 -2.86 -31.70 6.39
C SER A 41 -3.25 -32.00 4.93
N PRO A 42 -2.32 -31.95 3.96
CA PRO A 42 -2.62 -32.36 2.60
C PRO A 42 -3.01 -33.86 2.60
N PRO A 43 -3.97 -34.29 1.77
CA PRO A 43 -4.24 -35.70 1.59
C PRO A 43 -2.98 -36.37 1.03
N ALA A 44 -2.58 -37.49 1.62
CA ALA A 44 -1.53 -38.35 1.11
C ALA A 44 -1.97 -38.89 -0.26
N ALA A 45 -1.55 -38.20 -1.32
CA ALA A 45 -1.69 -38.67 -2.68
C ALA A 45 -0.67 -39.79 -2.90
N ALA A 46 -1.17 -41.01 -3.01
CA ALA A 46 -0.47 -42.09 -3.70
C ALA A 46 -0.20 -41.63 -5.13
N GLN A 47 1.08 -41.51 -5.50
CA GLN A 47 1.51 -41.44 -6.89
C GLN A 47 2.27 -42.74 -7.22
N PRO A 48 1.88 -43.48 -8.27
CA PRO A 48 2.65 -44.60 -8.77
C PRO A 48 3.92 -44.12 -9.48
N ALA A 49 4.96 -44.93 -9.36
CA ALA A 49 6.30 -44.72 -9.89
C ALA A 49 6.30 -44.40 -11.40
N ALA A 50 6.89 -43.26 -11.77
CA ALA A 50 7.31 -42.96 -13.13
C ALA A 50 8.84 -42.83 -13.15
N ALA A 51 9.45 -43.63 -14.02
CA ALA A 51 10.88 -43.84 -14.15
C ALA A 51 11.65 -42.55 -14.47
N LYS A 52 12.81 -42.43 -13.84
CA LYS A 52 13.81 -41.37 -14.04
C LYS A 52 14.68 -41.74 -15.25
N PRO A 53 14.75 -40.95 -16.34
CA PRO A 53 15.75 -41.18 -17.38
C PRO A 53 17.17 -40.81 -16.88
N PRO A 54 18.23 -41.49 -17.38
CA PRO A 54 19.60 -41.32 -16.92
C PRO A 54 20.20 -39.95 -17.28
N PRO A 55 21.18 -39.46 -16.51
CA PRO A 55 21.88 -38.20 -16.81
C PRO A 55 22.80 -38.39 -18.02
N ALA A 56 22.59 -37.57 -19.05
CA ALA A 56 23.52 -37.43 -20.16
C ALA A 56 24.83 -36.78 -19.70
N ALA A 57 25.92 -37.34 -20.22
CA ALA A 57 27.30 -37.06 -19.92
C ALA A 57 27.76 -35.65 -20.32
N ASP A 58 28.74 -35.16 -19.56
CA ASP A 58 29.92 -34.42 -19.99
C ASP A 58 29.80 -33.49 -21.22
N ALA A 59 29.68 -32.19 -20.95
CA ALA A 59 30.12 -31.15 -21.89
C ALA A 59 31.22 -30.30 -21.22
N PRO A 60 32.46 -30.31 -21.74
CA PRO A 60 33.59 -29.62 -21.14
C PRO A 60 33.49 -28.11 -21.32
N TRP A 61 34.02 -27.41 -20.32
CA TRP A 61 34.27 -25.99 -20.33
C TRP A 61 35.12 -25.58 -21.54
N ALA A 62 34.84 -24.42 -22.11
CA ALA A 62 35.75 -23.70 -22.99
C ALA A 62 35.90 -22.27 -22.45
N PRO A 63 37.13 -21.80 -22.16
CA PRO A 63 37.41 -20.40 -21.89
C PRO A 63 37.92 -19.72 -23.18
N ALA A 64 37.54 -18.45 -23.40
CA ALA A 64 38.42 -17.37 -23.91
C ALA A 64 37.65 -16.18 -24.52
N ALA A 65 38.37 -15.05 -24.53
CA ALA A 65 38.20 -13.81 -25.28
C ALA A 65 37.12 -12.85 -24.73
N SER A 66 37.46 -11.81 -23.96
CA SER A 66 38.38 -10.70 -24.29
C SER A 66 38.03 -10.01 -25.60
N VAL A 67 37.19 -8.97 -25.53
CA VAL A 67 37.27 -7.83 -26.46
C VAL A 67 36.95 -6.56 -25.68
N ALA A 68 37.99 -5.74 -25.55
CA ALA A 68 37.88 -4.34 -25.20
C ALA A 68 37.27 -3.58 -26.39
N ALA A 69 36.38 -2.62 -26.11
CA ALA A 69 36.18 -1.47 -26.98
C ALA A 69 35.55 -0.34 -26.17
N ALA A 70 36.33 0.74 -26.05
CA ALA A 70 35.93 2.02 -25.53
C ALA A 70 34.72 2.57 -26.29
N SER A 71 33.71 3.04 -25.56
CA SER A 71 32.69 3.95 -26.08
C SER A 71 32.88 5.30 -25.38
N MET A 72 33.66 6.16 -26.04
CA MET A 72 33.75 7.59 -25.73
C MET A 72 32.37 8.24 -25.94
N PRO A 73 31.85 9.02 -24.99
CA PRO A 73 30.77 9.96 -25.32
C PRO A 73 31.33 11.11 -26.16
N PRO A 74 30.64 11.58 -27.22
CA PRO A 74 31.03 12.76 -27.96
C PRO A 74 30.89 14.03 -27.09
N PRO A 75 31.73 15.06 -27.30
CA PRO A 75 31.52 16.36 -26.69
C PRO A 75 30.23 16.95 -27.25
N VAL A 76 29.24 17.18 -26.39
CA VAL A 76 28.04 17.93 -26.76
C VAL A 76 28.44 19.39 -26.85
N ASP A 77 28.50 19.87 -28.09
CA ASP A 77 28.75 21.25 -28.46
C ASP A 77 27.81 22.23 -27.76
N MET A 78 28.38 23.40 -27.52
CA MET A 78 27.75 24.61 -27.02
C MET A 78 26.45 24.91 -27.78
N ILE A 79 25.34 25.02 -27.05
CA ILE A 79 24.13 25.67 -27.56
C ILE A 79 24.17 27.13 -27.08
N PRO A 80 24.07 28.12 -27.98
CA PRO A 80 24.10 29.52 -27.64
C PRO A 80 22.81 29.95 -26.94
N THR A 81 22.99 30.79 -25.92
CA THR A 81 21.96 31.60 -25.26
C THR A 81 21.17 32.39 -26.30
N LEU A 82 19.96 31.94 -26.62
CA LEU A 82 18.97 32.77 -27.32
C LEU A 82 18.05 33.43 -26.28
N GLU A 83 18.49 34.64 -25.96
CA GLU A 83 17.74 35.75 -25.42
C GLU A 83 16.51 36.05 -26.30
N ALA A 84 15.32 35.75 -25.79
CA ALA A 84 14.05 36.06 -26.45
C ALA A 84 13.07 36.71 -25.47
N HIS A 85 13.15 38.04 -25.44
CA HIS A 85 12.03 38.97 -25.51
C HIS A 85 10.76 38.62 -24.71
N ALA A 86 10.66 39.25 -23.54
CA ALA A 86 9.40 39.57 -22.90
C ALA A 86 8.57 40.46 -23.83
N GLN A 87 7.43 39.94 -24.31
CA GLN A 87 6.44 40.74 -25.02
C GLN A 87 5.12 40.63 -24.26
N GLN A 88 4.92 41.61 -23.37
CA GLN A 88 3.65 41.96 -22.76
C GLN A 88 2.62 42.23 -23.86
N GLN A 89 1.45 41.59 -23.76
CA GLN A 89 0.22 42.06 -24.41
C GLN A 89 -0.81 42.46 -23.36
N PRO A 90 -1.32 43.70 -23.38
CA PRO A 90 -2.53 44.11 -22.69
C PRO A 90 -3.71 44.15 -23.67
N VAL A 91 -4.66 43.23 -23.53
CA VAL A 91 -6.00 43.30 -24.16
C VAL A 91 -6.98 42.61 -23.22
N ALA A 92 -8.22 43.01 -23.02
CA ALA A 92 -8.95 44.24 -23.25
C ALA A 92 -10.21 44.08 -22.37
N ALA A 93 -10.59 45.13 -21.66
CA ALA A 93 -11.88 45.19 -20.98
C ALA A 93 -13.01 45.33 -22.01
N GLY A 94 -14.10 44.60 -21.82
CA GLY A 94 -15.33 44.67 -22.63
C GLY A 94 -15.95 43.27 -22.71
N GLY A 95 -17.22 43.03 -22.45
CA GLY A 95 -18.37 43.85 -22.14
C GLY A 95 -19.53 42.86 -21.95
N LEU A 96 -20.42 43.15 -21.01
CA LEU A 96 -21.63 42.37 -20.75
C LEU A 96 -22.63 42.57 -21.90
N PRO A 97 -23.27 41.52 -22.43
CA PRO A 97 -24.60 41.66 -22.99
C PRO A 97 -25.65 41.27 -21.95
N GLN A 98 -26.30 42.30 -21.39
CA GLN A 98 -27.66 42.19 -20.88
C GLN A 98 -28.61 42.00 -22.08
N GLY A 99 -29.50 41.00 -21.99
CA GLY A 99 -30.67 40.83 -22.83
C GLY A 99 -31.46 39.63 -22.30
N LEU A 100 -32.46 39.86 -21.44
CA LEU A 100 -33.87 40.17 -21.75
C LEU A 100 -34.63 39.00 -22.39
N LEU A 101 -35.69 38.57 -21.67
CA LEU A 101 -36.98 38.01 -22.15
C LEU A 101 -36.89 36.55 -22.68
N GLU A 102 -37.68 35.54 -22.31
CA GLU A 102 -38.99 35.22 -21.66
C GLU A 102 -39.05 33.65 -21.58
N PRO A 103 -40.16 32.92 -21.26
CA PRO A 103 -41.35 33.18 -20.46
C PRO A 103 -41.63 32.12 -19.35
N LEU A 104 -42.54 32.48 -18.45
CA LEU A 104 -43.31 31.59 -17.56
C LEU A 104 -44.00 30.45 -18.33
N ILE A 105 -43.74 29.19 -17.95
CA ILE A 105 -44.59 28.05 -18.33
C ILE A 105 -44.84 27.15 -17.12
N THR A 106 -46.07 27.27 -16.62
CA THR A 106 -47.01 26.20 -16.21
C THR A 106 -46.64 25.24 -15.07
N LEU A 107 -47.35 25.47 -13.97
CA LEU A 107 -47.76 24.50 -12.95
C LEU A 107 -48.39 23.24 -13.57
N GLY A 108 -47.73 22.08 -13.36
CA GLY A 108 -48.27 20.76 -13.64
C GLY A 108 -48.19 19.89 -12.39
N VAL A 109 -49.32 19.77 -11.71
CA VAL A 109 -49.57 18.96 -10.51
C VAL A 109 -49.92 17.51 -10.90
N SER A 110 -49.47 16.55 -10.08
CA SER A 110 -49.96 15.16 -9.86
C SER A 110 -49.39 13.98 -10.67
N PRO A 111 -49.49 12.71 -10.18
CA PRO A 111 -49.90 12.25 -8.83
C PRO A 111 -48.91 11.29 -8.14
N ALA A 112 -49.19 11.09 -6.85
CA ALA A 112 -48.58 10.17 -5.91
C ALA A 112 -48.42 8.72 -6.44
N ALA A 113 -47.18 8.23 -6.42
CA ALA A 113 -46.88 6.80 -6.42
C ALA A 113 -46.67 6.34 -4.98
N ALA A 114 -47.60 5.51 -4.50
CA ALA A 114 -47.56 4.88 -3.19
C ALA A 114 -46.35 3.95 -3.05
N ILE A 115 -45.43 4.29 -2.14
CA ILE A 115 -44.33 3.42 -1.73
C ILE A 115 -44.75 2.74 -0.42
N SER A 116 -45.06 1.46 -0.52
CA SER A 116 -45.37 0.58 0.61
C SER A 116 -44.17 0.43 1.56
N PRO A 117 -44.34 0.58 2.89
CA PRO A 117 -43.28 0.33 3.85
C PRO A 117 -43.52 -1.01 4.56
N VAL A 118 -43.05 -2.14 4.00
CA VAL A 118 -43.01 -3.41 4.75
C VAL A 118 -41.77 -4.23 4.41
N ALA A 119 -40.95 -4.44 5.45
CA ALA A 119 -40.04 -5.55 5.68
C ALA A 119 -38.84 -5.78 4.73
N ALA A 120 -37.65 -5.36 5.19
CA ALA A 120 -36.48 -6.24 5.20
C ALA A 120 -35.50 -5.80 6.29
N LEU A 121 -35.80 -6.24 7.51
CA LEU A 121 -34.92 -6.22 8.68
C LEU A 121 -33.72 -7.16 8.45
N GLY A 122 -32.79 -6.74 7.60
CA GLY A 122 -31.56 -7.44 7.23
C GLY A 122 -30.35 -6.67 7.73
N ASN A 123 -30.03 -6.88 9.00
CA ASN A 123 -28.97 -6.21 9.74
C ASN A 123 -27.57 -6.66 9.23
N PHE A 124 -27.01 -5.98 8.22
CA PHE A 124 -25.59 -6.12 7.85
C PHE A 124 -24.88 -4.75 7.90
N GLY A 125 -24.30 -4.48 9.07
CA GLY A 125 -23.00 -3.81 9.17
C GLY A 125 -22.94 -2.36 8.69
N GLY A 126 -23.53 -1.45 9.47
CA GLY A 126 -23.44 -0.01 9.30
C GLY A 126 -22.03 0.54 9.06
N ARG A 127 -21.86 1.13 7.88
CA ARG A 127 -21.21 2.44 7.70
C ARG A 127 -22.03 3.24 6.68
N ALA A 128 -22.76 4.23 7.22
CA ALA A 128 -23.29 5.42 6.55
C ALA A 128 -23.70 5.31 5.06
N ALA A 129 -24.92 4.81 4.82
CA ALA A 129 -25.63 4.97 3.56
C ALA A 129 -26.21 6.40 3.43
N GLY A 130 -25.34 7.41 3.36
CA GLY A 130 -25.72 8.83 3.32
C GLY A 130 -25.27 9.59 2.08
N ILE A 131 -24.60 8.98 1.10
CA ILE A 131 -24.06 9.68 -0.06
C ILE A 131 -24.36 8.90 -1.34
N GLY A 132 -25.32 9.42 -2.12
CA GLY A 132 -25.50 9.18 -3.54
C GLY A 132 -26.11 7.83 -3.91
N ALA A 133 -27.43 7.80 -4.13
CA ALA A 133 -27.98 6.87 -5.12
C ALA A 133 -27.18 7.06 -6.42
N PRO A 134 -26.80 5.99 -7.15
CA PRO A 134 -26.03 6.10 -8.37
C PRO A 134 -26.87 6.88 -9.39
N GLY A 135 -26.67 8.19 -9.44
CA GLY A 135 -27.24 9.04 -10.48
C GLY A 135 -26.67 8.58 -11.81
N ALA A 136 -27.51 8.52 -12.84
CA ALA A 136 -27.14 8.07 -14.18
C ALA A 136 -25.93 8.83 -14.78
N ASN A 137 -25.57 9.98 -14.21
CA ASN A 137 -24.48 10.87 -14.64
C ASN A 137 -23.25 10.88 -13.72
N ASP A 138 -23.04 9.84 -12.91
CA ASP A 138 -21.84 9.77 -12.07
C ASP A 138 -20.58 9.52 -12.92
N ALA A 139 -19.61 10.44 -12.85
CA ALA A 139 -18.32 10.35 -13.53
C ALA A 139 -17.58 9.03 -13.17
N ILE A 140 -17.73 8.56 -11.92
CA ILE A 140 -17.15 7.29 -11.47
C ILE A 140 -17.78 6.12 -12.22
N GLY A 141 -19.12 6.13 -12.37
CA GLY A 141 -19.84 5.09 -13.10
C GLY A 141 -19.45 5.06 -14.59
N ALA A 142 -19.28 6.22 -15.23
CA ALA A 142 -18.82 6.31 -16.61
C ALA A 142 -17.38 5.78 -16.78
N PHE A 143 -16.48 6.13 -15.86
CA PHE A 143 -15.10 5.66 -15.83
C PHE A 143 -15.01 4.12 -15.66
N CYS A 144 -15.78 3.56 -14.71
CA CYS A 144 -15.82 2.12 -14.45
C CYS A 144 -16.39 1.33 -15.64
N ARG A 145 -17.44 1.83 -16.31
CA ARG A 145 -18.00 1.21 -17.53
C ARG A 145 -17.01 1.21 -18.68
N THR A 146 -16.32 2.34 -18.90
CA THR A 146 -15.34 2.48 -19.99
C THR A 146 -14.13 1.57 -19.79
N SER A 147 -13.70 1.38 -18.54
CA SER A 147 -12.53 0.56 -18.20
C SER A 147 -12.86 -0.91 -17.88
N ALA A 148 -14.13 -1.34 -18.04
CA ALA A 148 -14.61 -2.67 -17.67
C ALA A 148 -14.24 -3.11 -16.24
N VAL A 149 -14.38 -2.18 -15.28
CA VAL A 149 -14.09 -2.41 -13.85
C VAL A 149 -15.28 -3.12 -13.19
N ASP A 150 -14.99 -4.00 -12.24
CA ASP A 150 -16.02 -4.72 -11.49
C ASP A 150 -16.76 -3.84 -10.47
N GLN A 151 -17.96 -4.27 -10.09
CA GLN A 151 -18.80 -3.54 -9.13
C GLN A 151 -18.10 -3.38 -7.76
N ARG A 152 -17.25 -4.33 -7.37
CA ARG A 152 -16.54 -4.27 -6.09
C ARG A 152 -15.51 -3.14 -6.07
N ALA A 153 -14.69 -3.00 -7.11
CA ALA A 153 -13.73 -1.91 -7.18
C ALA A 153 -14.42 -0.56 -7.41
N GLU A 154 -15.58 -0.52 -8.09
CA GLU A 154 -16.42 0.67 -8.17
C GLU A 154 -16.90 1.11 -6.77
N ILE A 155 -17.43 0.20 -5.95
CA ILE A 155 -17.84 0.50 -4.57
C ILE A 155 -16.66 1.04 -3.75
N ALA A 156 -15.46 0.46 -3.92
CA ALA A 156 -14.27 0.95 -3.24
C ALA A 156 -13.91 2.37 -3.66
N LEU A 157 -13.95 2.69 -4.96
CA LEU A 157 -13.69 4.02 -5.50
C LEU A 157 -14.74 5.05 -5.02
N ARG A 158 -16.03 4.67 -4.98
CA ARG A 158 -17.12 5.49 -4.41
C ARG A 158 -16.98 5.71 -2.91
N GLY A 159 -16.36 4.78 -2.19
CA GLY A 159 -16.11 4.88 -0.75
C GLY A 159 -14.98 5.85 -0.38
N LEU A 160 -14.18 6.31 -1.35
CA LEU A 160 -13.10 7.26 -1.12
C LEU A 160 -13.60 8.69 -0.92
N PRO A 161 -12.83 9.54 -0.22
CA PRO A 161 -13.01 10.99 -0.28
C PRO A 161 -13.00 11.48 -1.74
N PRO A 162 -13.86 12.46 -2.11
CA PRO A 162 -14.03 12.88 -3.50
C PRO A 162 -12.73 13.39 -4.13
N GLN A 163 -11.83 13.97 -3.34
CA GLN A 163 -10.52 14.42 -3.80
C GLN A 163 -9.61 13.25 -4.22
N LEU A 164 -9.61 12.15 -3.46
CA LEU A 164 -8.82 10.97 -3.80
C LEU A 164 -9.41 10.21 -4.99
N ALA A 165 -10.75 10.15 -5.09
CA ALA A 165 -11.41 9.59 -6.25
C ALA A 165 -11.05 10.38 -7.53
N ALA A 166 -11.05 11.72 -7.47
CA ALA A 166 -10.61 12.56 -8.57
C ALA A 166 -9.13 12.32 -8.93
N GLU A 167 -8.24 12.17 -7.96
CA GLU A 167 -6.82 11.87 -8.20
C GLU A 167 -6.64 10.51 -8.89
N VAL A 168 -7.38 9.48 -8.47
CA VAL A 168 -7.35 8.15 -9.09
C VAL A 168 -7.86 8.19 -10.54
N MET A 169 -8.93 8.95 -10.81
CA MET A 169 -9.46 9.16 -12.16
C MET A 169 -8.53 10.02 -13.03
N ALA A 170 -7.84 11.01 -12.45
CA ALA A 170 -6.89 11.88 -13.15
C ALA A 170 -5.64 11.14 -13.67
N GLN A 171 -5.34 9.95 -13.13
CA GLN A 171 -4.29 9.07 -13.66
C GLN A 171 -4.65 8.45 -15.03
N GLY A 172 -5.83 8.75 -15.56
CA GLY A 172 -6.26 8.35 -16.90
C GLY A 172 -6.89 6.94 -16.95
N PRO A 173 -7.30 6.50 -18.15
CA PRO A 173 -7.97 5.22 -18.34
C PRO A 173 -7.10 4.04 -17.90
N ILE A 174 -7.74 2.96 -17.46
CA ILE A 174 -7.04 1.75 -17.02
C ILE A 174 -6.93 0.80 -18.20
N LEU A 175 -5.70 0.60 -18.67
CA LEU A 175 -5.39 -0.33 -19.77
C LEU A 175 -4.78 -1.60 -19.17
N GLY A 176 -5.33 -2.76 -19.51
CA GLY A 176 -4.76 -4.06 -19.12
C GLY A 176 -5.80 -5.17 -18.93
N VAL A 177 -5.30 -6.40 -18.76
CA VAL A 177 -6.13 -7.62 -18.65
C VAL A 177 -6.98 -7.65 -17.37
N ASN A 178 -6.60 -6.89 -16.35
CA ASN A 178 -7.29 -6.85 -15.07
C ASN A 178 -7.43 -5.41 -14.55
N ALA A 179 -8.38 -4.67 -15.12
CA ALA A 179 -8.62 -3.28 -14.78
C ALA A 179 -8.99 -3.07 -13.30
N SER A 180 -9.79 -3.97 -12.72
CA SER A 180 -10.19 -3.92 -11.30
C SER A 180 -9.00 -4.01 -10.36
N ALA A 181 -8.04 -4.90 -10.62
CA ALA A 181 -6.83 -5.00 -9.79
C ALA A 181 -5.95 -3.74 -9.89
N ILE A 182 -5.78 -3.20 -11.10
CA ILE A 182 -5.03 -1.97 -11.30
C ILE A 182 -5.71 -0.80 -10.58
N LEU A 183 -7.04 -0.70 -10.65
CA LEU A 183 -7.81 0.32 -9.92
C LEU A 183 -7.58 0.20 -8.42
N MET A 184 -7.68 -1.01 -7.85
CA MET A 184 -7.47 -1.23 -6.42
C MET A 184 -6.06 -0.85 -5.97
N VAL A 185 -5.03 -1.09 -6.79
CA VAL A 185 -3.67 -0.63 -6.52
C VAL A 185 -3.59 0.90 -6.52
N ARG A 186 -4.25 1.58 -7.47
CA ARG A 186 -4.33 3.06 -7.51
C ARG A 186 -5.06 3.62 -6.29
N VAL A 187 -6.17 3.00 -5.89
CA VAL A 187 -6.95 3.35 -4.69
C VAL A 187 -6.08 3.24 -3.43
N HIS A 188 -5.43 2.10 -3.21
CA HIS A 188 -4.55 1.91 -2.06
C HIS A 188 -3.39 2.93 -2.04
N LYS A 189 -2.83 3.27 -3.21
CA LYS A 189 -1.76 4.26 -3.32
C LYS A 189 -2.26 5.67 -2.92
N ALA A 190 -3.43 6.07 -3.40
CA ALA A 190 -4.04 7.36 -3.05
C ALA A 190 -4.38 7.42 -1.55
N GLU A 191 -4.94 6.35 -0.98
CA GLU A 191 -5.19 6.27 0.47
C GLU A 191 -3.89 6.33 1.29
N GLN A 192 -2.84 5.62 0.88
CA GLN A 192 -1.56 5.62 1.57
C GLN A 192 -0.91 7.00 1.54
N GLN A 193 -1.01 7.71 0.42
CA GLN A 193 -0.55 9.10 0.29
C GLN A 193 -1.36 10.06 1.16
N ASN A 194 -2.65 9.80 1.36
CA ASN A 194 -3.50 10.60 2.26
C ASN A 194 -3.27 10.29 3.75
N MET A 195 -2.92 9.03 4.08
CA MET A 195 -2.58 8.63 5.45
C MET A 195 -1.20 9.11 5.89
N GLN A 196 -0.29 9.42 4.96
CA GLN A 196 0.88 10.21 5.32
C GLN A 196 0.38 11.62 5.61
N PRO A 197 0.37 12.07 6.88
CA PRO A 197 -0.14 13.38 7.21
C PRO A 197 0.64 14.41 6.38
N LYS A 198 -0.08 15.17 5.55
CA LYS A 198 0.40 16.36 4.84
C LYS A 198 0.77 17.49 5.82
N LEU A 199 1.52 17.16 6.86
CA LEU A 199 2.43 18.08 7.55
C LEU A 199 3.69 18.35 6.70
N ALA A 200 3.79 17.73 5.52
CA ALA A 200 4.78 18.05 4.51
C ALA A 200 4.32 19.25 3.67
N LEU A 201 5.07 20.34 3.82
CA LEU A 201 5.31 21.46 2.92
C LEU A 201 5.12 21.13 1.41
N PRO A 202 4.87 22.15 0.56
CA PRO A 202 4.80 22.01 -0.88
C PRO A 202 6.02 21.26 -1.38
N ARG A 203 5.80 20.10 -2.00
CA ARG A 203 6.83 19.32 -2.67
C ARG A 203 7.43 20.17 -3.78
N PRO A 204 8.70 20.59 -3.71
CA PRO A 204 9.30 21.30 -4.81
C PRO A 204 10.33 20.36 -5.46
N GLY A 205 10.30 20.26 -6.80
CA GLY A 205 11.62 20.19 -7.44
C GLY A 205 12.40 21.39 -6.91
N PHE A 206 13.64 21.19 -6.43
CA PHE A 206 14.44 22.21 -5.75
C PHE A 206 13.91 22.64 -4.37
N PHE A 207 14.54 22.18 -3.29
CA PHE A 207 15.00 22.96 -2.12
C PHE A 207 15.68 21.90 -1.24
N ALA A 208 17.00 21.76 -1.25
CA ALA A 208 17.88 22.58 -0.41
C ALA A 208 17.39 22.72 1.04
N ALA A 209 16.66 21.72 1.57
CA ALA A 209 16.62 21.53 3.00
C ALA A 209 18.06 21.21 3.42
N THR A 210 18.65 22.18 4.10
CA THR A 210 19.75 22.07 5.04
C THR A 210 19.49 20.90 5.99
N PHE A 211 19.63 19.68 5.50
CA PHE A 211 19.70 18.49 6.32
C PHE A 211 20.91 18.72 7.21
N SER A 212 20.66 18.82 8.51
CA SER A 212 21.63 18.49 9.55
C SER A 212 22.48 17.35 9.00
N GLY A 213 23.79 17.56 8.84
CA GLY A 213 24.70 16.75 8.01
C GLY A 213 24.88 15.28 8.43
N ASP A 214 23.91 14.73 9.16
CA ASP A 214 23.80 13.35 9.55
C ASP A 214 23.12 12.52 8.43
N PRO A 215 23.88 11.67 7.73
CA PRO A 215 23.33 10.82 6.68
C PRO A 215 22.25 9.86 7.20
N ILE A 216 22.27 9.52 8.49
CA ILE A 216 21.29 8.62 9.13
C ILE A 216 19.90 9.27 9.16
N SER A 217 19.82 10.55 9.55
CA SER A 217 18.55 11.29 9.62
C SER A 217 17.90 11.39 8.23
N THR A 218 18.72 11.67 7.21
CA THR A 218 18.28 11.72 5.81
C THR A 218 17.75 10.35 5.35
N PHE A 219 18.45 9.27 5.68
CA PHE A 219 18.05 7.91 5.33
C PHE A 219 16.73 7.50 6.00
N ILE A 220 16.54 7.79 7.29
CA ILE A 220 15.32 7.48 8.04
C ILE A 220 14.12 8.24 7.49
N ALA A 221 14.28 9.54 7.22
CA ALA A 221 13.23 10.38 6.65
C ALA A 221 12.82 9.89 5.25
N THR A 222 13.79 9.44 4.44
CA THR A 222 13.55 8.97 3.07
C THR A 222 12.72 7.69 3.03
N TYR A 223 12.96 6.73 3.93
CA TYR A 223 12.30 5.42 3.91
C TYR A 223 11.18 5.23 4.95
N GLY A 224 10.90 6.26 5.76
CA GLY A 224 9.88 6.22 6.79
C GLY A 224 10.14 5.15 7.84
N VAL A 225 11.38 5.08 8.33
CA VAL A 225 11.80 4.10 9.34
C VAL A 225 11.26 4.51 10.72
N ASP A 226 10.95 3.52 11.56
CA ASP A 226 10.46 3.76 12.92
C ASP A 226 11.58 4.19 13.89
N SER A 227 11.18 4.80 15.01
CA SER A 227 12.12 5.29 16.03
C SER A 227 12.96 4.17 16.66
N SER A 228 12.43 2.95 16.73
CA SER A 228 13.16 1.80 17.27
C SER A 228 14.29 1.37 16.35
N ALA A 229 14.07 1.29 15.02
CA ALA A 229 15.14 0.93 14.09
C ALA A 229 16.12 2.09 13.84
N GLU A 230 15.66 3.35 13.93
CA GLU A 230 16.56 4.51 14.02
C GLU A 230 17.52 4.38 15.21
N SER A 231 16.99 4.14 16.41
CA SER A 231 17.82 4.03 17.62
C SER A 231 18.82 2.88 17.50
N ALA A 232 18.43 1.76 16.87
CA ALA A 232 19.31 0.63 16.62
C ALA A 232 20.41 0.97 15.60
N LEU A 233 20.10 1.74 14.55
CA LEU A 233 21.07 2.18 13.56
C LEU A 233 22.08 3.17 14.17
N ARG A 234 21.61 4.15 14.96
CA ARG A 234 22.47 5.13 15.65
C ARG A 234 23.37 4.49 16.72
N ALA A 235 22.94 3.37 17.31
CA ALA A 235 23.73 2.63 18.31
C ALA A 235 24.89 1.81 17.69
N LEU A 236 24.94 1.66 16.35
CA LEU A 236 26.04 0.98 15.68
C LEU A 236 27.32 1.83 15.63
N PRO A 237 28.50 1.22 15.52
CA PRO A 237 29.73 1.92 15.12
C PRO A 237 29.56 2.62 13.75
N PRO A 238 30.22 3.76 13.51
CA PRO A 238 30.04 4.57 12.29
C PRO A 238 30.36 3.79 11.01
N GLU A 239 31.33 2.88 11.05
CA GLU A 239 31.66 2.00 9.92
C GLU A 239 30.47 1.11 9.54
N LEU A 240 29.83 0.46 10.52
CA LEU A 240 28.66 -0.41 10.28
C LEU A 240 27.43 0.40 9.86
N GLN A 241 27.28 1.64 10.34
CA GLN A 241 26.23 2.54 9.87
C GLN A 241 26.39 2.82 8.37
N SER A 242 27.61 3.17 7.93
CA SER A 242 27.90 3.43 6.52
C SER A 242 27.67 2.20 5.64
N GLN A 243 27.97 1.00 6.14
CA GLN A 243 27.70 -0.26 5.43
C GLN A 243 26.20 -0.52 5.28
N VAL A 244 25.41 -0.34 6.34
CA VAL A 244 23.95 -0.55 6.29
C VAL A 244 23.27 0.44 5.33
N ILE A 245 23.77 1.68 5.28
CA ILE A 245 23.31 2.72 4.33
C ILE A 245 23.77 2.37 2.89
N GLY A 246 24.99 1.86 2.75
CA GLY A 246 25.62 1.47 1.48
C GLY A 246 24.98 0.24 0.81
N ASP A 247 24.31 -0.64 1.57
CA ASP A 247 23.55 -1.79 1.06
C ASP A 247 22.39 -1.40 0.12
N GLY A 248 22.12 -0.10 -0.05
CA GLY A 248 21.18 0.44 -1.04
C GLY A 248 19.76 0.65 -0.50
N PRO A 249 18.78 0.94 -1.38
CA PRO A 249 17.43 1.32 -0.97
C PRO A 249 16.66 0.19 -0.25
N LEU A 250 15.81 0.55 0.71
CA LEU A 250 14.92 -0.38 1.41
C LEU A 250 13.64 -0.61 0.60
N ARG A 251 13.64 -1.63 -0.29
CA ARG A 251 12.46 -1.98 -1.09
C ARG A 251 11.59 -3.01 -0.36
N GLY A 252 10.43 -2.59 0.15
CA GLY A 252 9.41 -3.50 0.71
C GLY A 252 8.29 -2.78 1.46
N LEU A 253 7.26 -3.54 1.85
CA LEU A 253 6.11 -3.03 2.62
C LEU A 253 6.47 -2.61 4.06
N ASN A 254 7.63 -3.03 4.58
CA ASN A 254 8.08 -2.72 5.93
C ASN A 254 9.58 -2.41 5.96
N SER A 255 9.92 -1.13 5.73
CA SER A 255 11.30 -0.62 5.72
C SER A 255 12.03 -0.89 7.03
N SER A 256 11.36 -0.72 8.18
CA SER A 256 11.95 -0.93 9.50
C SER A 256 12.39 -2.38 9.74
N ALA A 257 11.55 -3.35 9.35
CA ALA A 257 11.90 -4.76 9.46
C ALA A 257 13.08 -5.16 8.56
N LEU A 258 13.16 -4.57 7.36
CA LEU A 258 14.29 -4.75 6.44
C LEU A 258 15.57 -4.15 7.02
N LEU A 259 15.50 -2.92 7.56
CA LEU A 259 16.63 -2.26 8.20
C LEU A 259 17.15 -3.07 9.38
N MET A 260 16.28 -3.49 10.30
CA MET A 260 16.65 -4.35 11.44
C MET A 260 17.26 -5.69 10.99
N SER A 261 16.86 -6.21 9.83
CA SER A 261 17.46 -7.42 9.27
C SER A 261 18.85 -7.16 8.71
N ARG A 262 19.12 -6.00 8.11
CA ARG A 262 20.46 -5.58 7.67
C ARG A 262 21.39 -5.31 8.85
N ILE A 263 20.91 -4.58 9.87
CA ILE A 263 21.65 -4.34 11.12
C ILE A 263 22.14 -5.65 11.73
N ARG A 264 21.25 -6.65 11.84
CA ARG A 264 21.63 -7.98 12.37
C ARG A 264 22.64 -8.72 11.49
N ARG A 265 22.57 -8.57 10.15
CA ARG A 265 23.56 -9.16 9.23
C ARG A 265 24.93 -8.50 9.38
N VAL A 266 24.97 -7.18 9.50
CA VAL A 266 26.23 -6.43 9.64
C VAL A 266 26.86 -6.67 11.01
N GLN A 267 26.06 -6.68 12.09
CA GLN A 267 26.54 -7.03 13.45
C GLN A 267 26.97 -8.49 13.58
N GLY A 268 26.25 -9.42 12.94
CA GLY A 268 26.57 -10.85 12.99
C GLY A 268 27.68 -11.27 12.02
N GLY A 269 27.84 -10.54 10.91
CA GLY A 269 28.79 -10.85 9.83
C GLY A 269 30.22 -10.40 10.11
N THR A 270 30.45 -9.51 11.08
CA THR A 270 31.80 -9.20 11.57
C THR A 270 32.43 -10.37 12.34
N LEU A 271 31.65 -11.34 12.78
CA LEU A 271 32.17 -12.64 13.26
C LEU A 271 32.33 -13.59 12.08
N ALA A 272 33.26 -13.26 11.19
CA ALA A 272 33.78 -14.09 10.10
C ALA A 272 32.72 -14.67 9.13
N PRO A 273 32.79 -14.37 7.81
CA PRO A 273 32.35 -15.33 6.81
C PRO A 273 33.30 -16.53 6.87
N GLY A 274 33.17 -17.36 7.90
CA GLY A 274 33.73 -18.70 7.89
C GLY A 274 33.21 -19.36 6.62
N PRO A 275 34.08 -20.01 5.83
CA PRO A 275 33.67 -20.69 4.62
C PRO A 275 32.46 -21.53 4.99
N THR A 276 31.32 -21.23 4.36
CA THR A 276 30.09 -21.99 4.56
C THR A 276 30.50 -23.44 4.57
N PRO A 277 30.27 -24.21 5.65
CA PRO A 277 30.49 -25.63 5.60
C PRO A 277 29.62 -26.10 4.46
N THR A 278 30.26 -26.36 3.32
CA THR A 278 29.73 -27.16 2.24
C THR A 278 29.14 -28.35 2.97
N MET A 279 27.81 -28.35 3.07
CA MET A 279 27.05 -29.46 3.60
C MET A 279 27.32 -30.56 2.59
N GLY A 280 28.43 -31.27 2.82
CA GLY A 280 28.84 -32.44 2.10
C GLY A 280 27.60 -33.30 1.96
N GLY A 281 27.25 -33.57 0.71
CA GLY A 281 26.13 -34.42 0.37
C GLY A 281 26.21 -35.66 1.23
N ARG A 282 25.17 -35.89 2.02
CA ARG A 282 24.96 -37.20 2.63
C ARG A 282 24.66 -38.13 1.46
N PRO A 283 25.53 -39.10 1.11
CA PRO A 283 25.14 -40.11 0.16
C PRO A 283 23.96 -40.86 0.76
N PHE A 284 22.84 -40.87 0.04
CA PHE A 284 21.77 -41.82 0.30
C PHE A 284 22.33 -43.20 -0.03
N ALA A 285 22.71 -43.95 1.00
CA ALA A 285 22.92 -45.38 0.88
C ALA A 285 21.54 -46.02 0.66
N GLY A 286 21.41 -46.70 -0.49
CA GLY A 286 20.34 -47.65 -0.76
C GLY A 286 20.64 -49.02 -0.16
#